data_AF-A0A973BNL9-F1
#
_entry.id   AF-A0A973BNL9-F1
#
_cell.length_a   1.000
_cell.length_b   1.000
_cell.length_c   1.000
_cell.angle_alpha   90.00
_cell.angle_beta   90.00
_cell.angle_gamma   90.00
#
_symmetry.space_group_name_H-M   'P 1'
#
loop_
_entity.id
_entity.type
_entity.pdbx_description
1 polymer ?
#
loop_
_entity_poly.entity_id
_entity_poly.type
_entity_poly.pdbx_seq_one_letter_code
_entity_poly.pdbx_strand_id
1 'polypeptide(L)'
;MQMKKKTYWQYIRTIAFTGVSISALFSPMANAIEITAEMSPEVTAEFNKRLALQTWPEMHTKLALMDNPYATFYKVIRKKLKAEAEPGQNRRLMTDEESIVTAKKKRFDYCQASLPFFVSFAKRADNLSTLEDNPLTKAQLMKGNGVKYPFTEEQTNNANFRPAQIALTLGWKYQGKGEQYAEEFLATCLAIPLNLYVTKDKL
;
A
#
# COMPACT_ATOMS: atom_id res chain seq x y z
N MET A 1 7.41 -68.28 -42.31
CA MET A 1 6.84 -67.28 -43.22
C MET A 1 5.43 -66.93 -42.73
N GLN A 2 5.24 -65.70 -42.22
CA GLN A 2 3.98 -64.90 -42.14
C GLN A 2 2.68 -65.56 -41.56
N MET A 3 1.86 -64.96 -40.67
CA MET A 3 1.50 -63.56 -40.44
C MET A 3 0.96 -63.31 -39.02
N LYS A 4 1.22 -62.09 -38.50
CA LYS A 4 0.46 -61.38 -37.46
C LYS A 4 -1.00 -61.15 -37.89
N LYS A 5 -1.96 -61.52 -37.04
CA LYS A 5 -3.35 -61.01 -36.96
C LYS A 5 -3.84 -61.31 -35.53
N LYS A 6 -4.57 -60.49 -34.78
CA LYS A 6 -5.24 -59.22 -35.05
C LYS A 6 -5.52 -58.57 -33.68
N THR A 7 -5.21 -57.30 -33.60
CA THR A 7 -5.68 -56.31 -32.62
C THR A 7 -7.21 -56.20 -32.73
N TYR A 8 -7.98 -56.77 -31.80
CA TYR A 8 -9.41 -56.47 -31.65
C TYR A 8 -9.96 -57.10 -30.36
N TRP A 9 -9.74 -56.47 -29.21
CA TRP A 9 -10.61 -56.62 -28.03
C TRP A 9 -10.38 -55.44 -27.07
N GLN A 10 -10.40 -54.24 -27.67
CA GLN A 10 -10.89 -53.05 -26.98
C GLN A 10 -12.42 -53.10 -27.01
N TYR A 11 -13.04 -52.43 -26.04
CA TYR A 11 -14.48 -52.31 -25.78
C TYR A 11 -15.08 -53.41 -24.90
N ILE A 12 -15.12 -53.16 -23.59
CA ILE A 12 -16.35 -52.94 -22.81
C ILE A 12 -15.97 -53.00 -21.31
N ARG A 13 -15.81 -51.85 -20.68
CA ARG A 13 -16.48 -51.47 -19.41
C ARG A 13 -16.00 -50.11 -18.93
N THR A 14 -16.80 -49.15 -19.35
CA THR A 14 -16.87 -47.76 -18.91
C THR A 14 -17.42 -47.65 -17.48
N ILE A 15 -16.87 -46.67 -16.75
CA ILE A 15 -17.52 -45.74 -15.80
C ILE A 15 -18.00 -46.30 -14.46
N ALA A 16 -17.34 -45.88 -13.38
CA ALA A 16 -17.92 -44.96 -12.38
C ALA A 16 -16.95 -44.81 -11.20
N PHE A 17 -16.29 -43.66 -11.06
CA PHE A 17 -15.93 -43.02 -9.78
C PHE A 17 -15.37 -41.62 -10.07
N THR A 18 -16.23 -40.75 -10.61
CA THR A 18 -16.09 -39.30 -10.43
C THR A 18 -16.56 -38.96 -9.03
N GLY A 19 -15.65 -38.60 -8.14
CA GLY A 19 -16.03 -38.15 -6.81
C GLY A 19 -14.84 -37.76 -5.95
N VAL A 20 -14.73 -36.45 -5.70
CA VAL A 20 -14.01 -35.82 -4.59
C VAL A 20 -12.47 -35.86 -4.74
N SER A 21 -11.81 -34.79 -5.17
CA SER A 21 -11.53 -33.65 -4.27
C SER A 21 -11.14 -32.40 -5.07
N ILE A 22 -12.10 -31.51 -5.31
CA ILE A 22 -11.83 -30.09 -5.59
C ILE A 22 -11.72 -29.42 -4.22
N SER A 23 -10.56 -29.54 -3.56
CA SER A 23 -10.33 -28.89 -2.27
C SER A 23 -8.85 -28.60 -2.06
N ALA A 24 -8.34 -27.56 -2.75
CA ALA A 24 -7.35 -26.63 -2.20
C ALA A 24 -7.00 -25.52 -3.21
N LEU A 25 -8.01 -24.81 -3.73
CA LEU A 25 -7.82 -23.44 -4.18
C LEU A 25 -8.33 -22.50 -3.07
N PHE A 26 -7.71 -22.61 -1.90
CA PHE A 26 -7.73 -21.55 -0.90
C PHE A 26 -6.29 -21.13 -0.66
N SER A 27 -5.66 -20.58 -1.70
CA SER A 27 -4.64 -19.55 -1.44
C SER A 27 -5.39 -18.35 -0.88
N PRO A 28 -4.91 -17.74 0.20
CA PRO A 28 -5.69 -16.79 0.97
C PRO A 28 -6.05 -15.62 0.05
N MET A 29 -7.35 -15.35 -0.13
CA MET A 29 -7.78 -13.96 -0.21
C MET A 29 -7.48 -13.36 1.16
N ALA A 30 -6.19 -13.13 1.44
CA ALA A 30 -5.80 -12.10 2.37
C ALA A 30 -6.49 -10.87 1.80
N ASN A 31 -7.41 -10.27 2.56
CA ASN A 31 -8.13 -9.06 2.16
C ASN A 31 -7.08 -8.08 1.63
N ALA A 32 -6.92 -8.00 0.31
CA ALA A 32 -6.04 -7.05 -0.30
C ALA A 32 -6.72 -5.73 0.03
N ILE A 33 -6.13 -4.99 0.96
CA ILE A 33 -6.64 -3.67 1.28
C ILE A 33 -6.52 -2.90 -0.03
N GLU A 34 -7.66 -2.49 -0.58
CA GLU A 34 -7.65 -1.63 -1.75
C GLU A 34 -7.22 -0.23 -1.30
N ILE A 35 -6.41 0.45 -2.11
CA ILE A 35 -5.95 1.83 -1.84
C ILE A 35 -7.15 2.75 -1.52
N THR A 36 -8.29 2.50 -2.17
CA THR A 36 -9.50 3.31 -2.11
C THR A 36 -10.52 2.86 -1.06
N ALA A 37 -10.23 1.83 -0.25
CA ALA A 37 -11.21 1.22 0.66
C ALA A 37 -11.84 2.19 1.69
N GLU A 38 -11.08 3.20 2.16
CA GLU A 38 -11.56 4.21 3.13
C GLU A 38 -11.88 5.58 2.49
N MET A 39 -11.89 5.66 1.16
CA MET A 39 -12.18 6.88 0.41
C MET A 39 -13.69 7.05 0.19
N SER A 40 -14.18 8.29 0.18
CA SER A 40 -15.55 8.56 -0.29
C SER A 40 -15.64 8.38 -1.80
N PRO A 41 -16.84 8.20 -2.38
CA PRO A 41 -17.00 8.05 -3.83
C PRO A 41 -16.35 9.18 -4.64
N GLU A 42 -16.45 10.43 -4.18
CA GLU A 42 -15.88 11.61 -4.85
C GLU A 42 -14.35 11.59 -4.81
N VAL A 43 -13.76 11.15 -3.70
CA VAL A 43 -12.31 11.03 -3.55
C VAL A 43 -11.79 9.87 -4.39
N THR A 44 -12.50 8.74 -4.43
CA THR A 44 -12.18 7.60 -5.29
C THR A 44 -12.19 7.99 -6.77
N ALA A 45 -13.21 8.76 -7.20
CA ALA A 45 -13.27 9.29 -8.55
C ALA A 45 -12.07 10.19 -8.87
N GLU A 46 -11.68 11.08 -7.94
CA GLU A 46 -10.51 11.94 -8.11
C GLU A 46 -9.21 11.11 -8.11
N PHE A 47 -9.08 10.09 -7.28
CA PHE A 47 -7.94 9.16 -7.28
C PHE A 47 -7.76 8.50 -8.65
N ASN A 48 -8.83 7.89 -9.17
CA ASN A 48 -8.81 7.22 -10.47
C ASN A 48 -8.46 8.20 -11.60
N LYS A 49 -9.01 9.42 -11.55
CA LYS A 49 -8.68 10.48 -12.49
C LYS A 49 -7.19 10.85 -12.42
N ARG A 50 -6.63 11.07 -11.22
CA ARG A 50 -5.20 11.43 -11.06
C ARG A 50 -4.28 10.31 -11.51
N LEU A 51 -4.65 9.06 -11.25
CA LEU A 51 -3.92 7.90 -11.72
C LEU A 51 -3.95 7.79 -13.25
N ALA A 52 -5.10 8.00 -13.88
CA ALA A 52 -5.26 7.95 -15.33
C ALA A 52 -4.50 9.08 -16.07
N LEU A 53 -4.23 10.21 -15.41
CA LEU A 53 -3.41 11.30 -15.96
C LEU A 53 -1.91 10.99 -15.99
N GLN A 54 -1.45 9.93 -15.32
CA GLN A 54 -0.02 9.58 -15.28
C GLN A 54 0.41 8.85 -16.56
N THR A 55 1.46 9.36 -17.19
CA THR A 55 2.06 8.78 -18.41
C THR A 55 3.17 7.78 -18.14
N TRP A 56 3.65 7.67 -16.89
CA TRP A 56 4.70 6.73 -16.50
C TRP A 56 4.27 5.28 -16.75
N PRO A 57 5.13 4.40 -17.28
CA PRO A 57 4.74 3.01 -17.51
C PRO A 57 4.55 2.22 -16.22
N GLU A 58 5.40 2.45 -15.21
CA GLU A 58 5.43 1.66 -13.99
C GLU A 58 4.41 2.16 -12.95
N MET A 59 3.59 1.24 -12.42
CA MET A 59 2.56 1.57 -11.43
C MET A 59 3.13 2.23 -10.17
N HIS A 60 4.27 1.75 -9.66
CA HIS A 60 4.91 2.33 -8.49
C HIS A 60 5.28 3.81 -8.72
N THR A 61 5.76 4.16 -9.91
CA THR A 61 6.07 5.54 -10.32
C THR A 61 4.80 6.38 -10.43
N LYS A 62 3.74 5.85 -11.05
CA LYS A 62 2.44 6.54 -11.11
C LYS A 62 1.93 6.89 -9.71
N LEU A 63 1.94 5.92 -8.80
CA LEU A 63 1.47 6.08 -7.42
C LEU A 63 2.33 7.07 -6.63
N ALA A 64 3.66 7.07 -6.84
CA ALA A 64 4.56 8.01 -6.19
C ALA A 64 4.37 9.47 -6.66
N LEU A 65 3.98 9.67 -7.92
CA LEU A 65 3.98 10.99 -8.56
C LEU A 65 2.59 11.56 -8.85
N MET A 66 1.51 10.77 -8.70
CA MET A 66 0.16 11.28 -8.87
C MET A 66 -0.17 12.37 -7.85
N ASP A 67 -0.99 13.34 -8.25
CA ASP A 67 -1.49 14.32 -7.28
C ASP A 67 -2.36 13.63 -6.22
N ASN A 68 -2.26 14.12 -4.99
CA ASN A 68 -3.10 13.66 -3.88
C ASN A 68 -4.60 13.89 -4.17
N PRO A 69 -5.46 12.85 -4.10
CA PRO A 69 -6.88 12.97 -4.44
C PRO A 69 -7.66 13.89 -3.48
N TYR A 70 -7.15 14.14 -2.28
CA TYR A 70 -7.75 15.06 -1.32
C TYR A 70 -7.38 16.54 -1.57
N ALA A 71 -6.44 16.82 -2.48
CA ALA A 71 -5.91 18.17 -2.68
C ALA A 71 -6.99 19.20 -3.07
N THR A 72 -7.93 18.82 -3.95
CA THR A 72 -9.02 19.68 -4.40
C THR A 72 -9.96 20.04 -3.25
N PHE A 73 -10.37 19.04 -2.45
CA PHE A 73 -11.24 19.23 -1.29
C PHE A 73 -10.59 20.12 -0.23
N TYR A 74 -9.31 19.86 0.07
CA TYR A 74 -8.55 20.68 1.00
C TYR A 74 -8.39 22.14 0.51
N LYS A 75 -8.24 22.37 -0.80
CA LYS A 75 -8.19 23.72 -1.36
C LYS A 75 -9.50 24.48 -1.15
N VAL A 76 -10.65 23.81 -1.25
CA VAL A 76 -11.96 24.41 -0.95
C VAL A 76 -12.05 24.79 0.53
N ILE A 77 -11.66 23.88 1.43
CA ILE A 77 -11.63 24.13 2.88
C ILE A 77 -10.77 25.38 3.17
N ARG A 78 -9.52 25.43 2.67
CA ARG A 78 -8.62 26.59 2.90
C ARG A 78 -9.21 27.92 2.44
N LYS A 79 -10.02 27.93 1.38
CA LYS A 79 -10.70 29.15 0.91
C LYS A 79 -11.81 29.56 1.89
N LYS A 80 -12.65 28.62 2.32
CA LYS A 80 -13.71 28.86 3.32
C LYS A 80 -13.15 29.37 4.64
N LEU A 81 -12.10 28.72 5.16
CA LEU A 81 -11.44 29.12 6.41
C LEU A 81 -10.97 30.58 6.40
N LYS A 82 -10.51 31.08 5.24
CA LYS A 82 -10.08 32.48 5.09
C LYS A 82 -11.25 33.44 4.91
N ALA A 83 -12.28 33.04 4.17
CA ALA A 83 -13.44 33.87 3.90
C ALA A 83 -14.31 34.08 5.15
N GLU A 84 -14.31 33.11 6.05
CA GLU A 84 -15.11 33.08 7.28
C GLU A 84 -14.27 33.45 8.52
N ALA A 85 -13.12 34.11 8.34
CA ALA A 85 -12.24 34.53 9.43
C ALA A 85 -12.79 35.78 10.14
N GLU A 86 -12.74 35.78 11.47
CA GLU A 86 -13.05 36.98 12.27
C GLU A 86 -12.02 38.09 12.03
N PRO A 87 -12.40 39.38 12.19
CA PRO A 87 -11.47 40.50 12.06
C PRO A 87 -10.22 40.31 12.93
N GLY A 88 -9.04 40.48 12.33
CA GLY A 88 -7.75 40.28 13.01
C GLY A 88 -7.23 38.84 12.98
N GLN A 89 -7.95 37.88 12.39
CA GLN A 89 -7.49 36.51 12.20
C GLN A 89 -7.18 36.20 10.73
N ASN A 90 -6.15 35.36 10.50
CA ASN A 90 -5.78 34.93 9.16
C ASN A 90 -6.74 33.86 8.58
N ARG A 91 -7.41 33.11 9.45
CA ARG A 91 -8.37 32.05 9.13
C ARG A 91 -9.19 31.71 10.37
N ARG A 92 -10.43 31.24 10.20
CA ARG A 92 -11.17 30.58 11.29
C ARG A 92 -10.60 29.19 11.62
N LEU A 93 -11.03 28.67 12.77
CA LEU A 93 -10.78 27.28 13.16
C LEU A 93 -11.52 26.30 12.23
N MET A 94 -10.89 25.16 11.98
CA MET A 94 -11.49 24.04 11.27
C MET A 94 -12.61 23.38 12.07
N THR A 95 -13.65 22.89 11.37
CA THR A 95 -14.61 21.93 11.94
C THR A 95 -13.99 20.53 12.01
N ASP A 96 -14.64 19.61 12.73
CA ASP A 96 -14.19 18.22 12.83
C ASP A 96 -14.14 17.54 11.45
N GLU A 97 -15.12 17.77 10.56
CA GLU A 97 -15.09 17.21 9.22
C GLU A 97 -13.93 17.77 8.38
N GLU A 98 -13.64 19.06 8.50
CA GLU A 98 -12.52 19.70 7.80
C GLU A 98 -11.16 19.22 8.31
N SER A 99 -11.06 18.98 9.62
CA SER A 99 -9.90 18.34 10.24
C SER A 99 -9.71 16.91 9.75
N ILE A 100 -10.79 16.13 9.60
CA ILE A 100 -10.75 14.77 9.03
C ILE A 100 -10.23 14.80 7.59
N VAL A 101 -10.74 15.67 6.73
CA VAL A 101 -10.26 15.78 5.33
C VAL A 101 -8.79 16.18 5.28
N THR A 102 -8.37 17.12 6.13
CA THR A 102 -6.97 17.55 6.23
C THR A 102 -6.07 16.41 6.70
N ALA A 103 -6.50 15.63 7.69
CA ALA A 103 -5.80 14.45 8.18
C ALA A 103 -5.68 13.37 7.09
N LYS A 104 -6.76 13.10 6.34
CA LYS A 104 -6.75 12.12 5.23
C LYS A 104 -5.78 12.55 4.13
N LYS A 105 -5.78 13.83 3.77
CA LYS A 105 -4.79 14.40 2.83
C LYS A 105 -3.37 14.16 3.33
N LYS A 106 -3.08 14.54 4.58
CA LYS A 106 -1.74 14.40 5.17
C LYS A 106 -1.28 12.95 5.22
N ARG A 107 -2.15 12.02 5.64
CA ARG A 107 -1.88 10.57 5.63
C ARG A 107 -1.51 10.10 4.22
N PHE A 108 -2.28 10.51 3.21
CA PHE A 108 -1.99 10.18 1.82
C PHE A 108 -0.64 10.74 1.36
N ASP A 109 -0.35 12.02 1.62
CA ASP A 109 0.95 12.64 1.26
C ASP A 109 2.13 11.86 1.85
N TYR A 110 2.04 11.46 3.12
CA TYR A 110 3.14 10.78 3.81
C TYR A 110 3.32 9.34 3.31
N CYS A 111 2.22 8.64 3.07
CA CYS A 111 2.25 7.31 2.49
C CYS A 111 2.81 7.30 1.08
N GLN A 112 2.36 8.23 0.24
CA GLN A 112 2.88 8.42 -1.11
C GLN A 112 4.37 8.76 -1.11
N ALA A 113 4.81 9.72 -0.28
CA ALA A 113 6.21 10.11 -0.17
C ALA A 113 7.13 8.97 0.31
N SER A 114 6.57 7.98 1.01
CA SER A 114 7.30 6.81 1.51
C SER A 114 7.39 5.67 0.50
N LEU A 115 6.65 5.74 -0.63
CA LEU A 115 6.63 4.69 -1.64
C LEU A 115 7.99 4.48 -2.34
N PRO A 116 8.71 5.55 -2.77
CA PRO A 116 10.07 5.38 -3.32
C PRO A 116 11.05 4.76 -2.32
N PHE A 117 10.90 5.10 -1.04
CA PHE A 117 11.72 4.49 0.02
C PHE A 117 11.41 3.00 0.19
N PHE A 118 10.13 2.60 0.16
CA PHE A 118 9.75 1.18 0.17
C PHE A 118 10.39 0.41 -1.00
N VAL A 119 10.25 0.92 -2.23
CA VAL A 119 10.78 0.27 -3.44
C VAL A 119 12.30 0.13 -3.37
N SER A 120 13.00 1.22 -3.04
CA SER A 120 14.46 1.21 -2.94
C SER A 120 14.97 0.34 -1.79
N PHE A 121 14.28 0.35 -0.64
CA PHE A 121 14.63 -0.50 0.50
C PHE A 121 14.40 -1.98 0.18
N ALA A 122 13.31 -2.36 -0.49
CA ALA A 122 13.07 -3.74 -0.89
C ALA A 122 14.19 -4.30 -1.79
N LYS A 123 14.64 -3.50 -2.76
CA LYS A 123 15.79 -3.84 -3.61
C LYS A 123 17.08 -3.96 -2.82
N ARG A 124 17.36 -3.01 -1.92
CA ARG A 124 18.53 -3.05 -1.06
C ARG A 124 18.51 -4.26 -0.11
N ALA A 125 17.35 -4.59 0.43
CA ALA A 125 17.16 -5.70 1.36
C ALA A 125 17.41 -7.04 0.67
N ASP A 126 17.04 -7.20 -0.60
CA ASP A 126 17.39 -8.36 -1.42
C ASP A 126 18.90 -8.46 -1.58
N ASN A 127 19.51 -7.45 -2.22
CA ASN A 127 20.94 -7.40 -2.52
C ASN A 127 21.82 -7.67 -1.30
N LEU A 128 21.48 -7.12 -0.13
CA LEU A 128 22.30 -7.25 1.08
C LEU A 128 22.00 -8.52 1.88
N SER A 129 20.84 -9.13 1.69
CA SER A 129 20.49 -10.40 2.36
C SER A 129 20.94 -11.63 1.59
N THR A 130 21.37 -11.47 0.34
CA THR A 130 21.83 -12.54 -0.55
C THR A 130 23.33 -12.45 -0.85
N LEU A 131 24.07 -11.55 -0.17
CA LEU A 131 25.53 -11.47 -0.28
C LEU A 131 26.18 -12.79 0.14
N GLU A 132 27.05 -13.34 -0.72
CA GLU A 132 27.68 -14.65 -0.53
C GLU A 132 28.51 -14.73 0.76
N ASP A 133 29.23 -13.67 1.13
CA ASP A 133 30.19 -13.72 2.24
C ASP A 133 29.64 -13.25 3.60
N ASN A 134 28.53 -12.49 3.63
CA ASN A 134 27.94 -12.01 4.89
C ASN A 134 26.53 -11.40 4.67
N PRO A 135 25.48 -12.22 4.54
CA PRO A 135 24.13 -11.71 4.36
C PRO A 135 23.65 -10.94 5.59
N LEU A 136 23.16 -9.72 5.39
CA LEU A 136 22.60 -8.94 6.49
C LEU A 136 21.23 -9.47 6.91
N THR A 137 21.07 -9.65 8.22
CA THR A 137 19.78 -9.97 8.83
C THR A 137 18.84 -8.76 8.80
N LYS A 138 17.53 -9.03 8.97
CA LYS A 138 16.50 -7.99 9.16
C LYS A 138 16.94 -6.95 10.19
N ALA A 139 17.37 -7.38 11.38
CA ALA A 139 17.72 -6.47 12.46
C ALA A 139 18.91 -5.56 12.11
N GLN A 140 19.92 -6.10 11.42
CA GLN A 140 21.08 -5.32 10.95
C GLN A 140 20.68 -4.27 9.91
N LEU A 141 19.81 -4.64 8.96
CA LEU A 141 19.31 -3.70 7.94
C LEU A 141 18.44 -2.60 8.55
N MET A 142 17.57 -2.93 9.51
CA MET A 142 16.77 -1.94 10.21
C MET A 142 17.66 -0.95 10.96
N LYS A 143 18.63 -1.46 11.73
CA LYS A 143 19.61 -0.61 12.44
C LYS A 143 20.39 0.29 11.48
N GLY A 144 20.77 -0.22 10.31
CA GLY A 144 21.45 0.55 9.26
C GLY A 144 20.61 1.67 8.63
N ASN A 145 19.28 1.65 8.79
CA ASN A 145 18.38 2.73 8.39
C ASN A 145 18.01 3.66 9.56
N GLY A 146 18.79 3.61 10.66
CA GLY A 146 18.64 4.54 11.79
C GLY A 146 17.43 4.25 12.68
N VAL A 147 16.78 3.09 12.54
CA VAL A 147 15.63 2.71 13.37
C VAL A 147 16.01 1.63 14.38
N LYS A 148 15.46 1.76 15.60
CA LYS A 148 15.47 0.67 16.58
C LYS A 148 14.51 -0.43 16.11
N TYR A 149 14.95 -1.68 16.17
CA TYR A 149 14.13 -2.84 15.81
C TYR A 149 14.17 -3.90 16.93
N PRO A 150 13.02 -4.46 17.36
CA PRO A 150 11.66 -4.11 16.94
C PRO A 150 11.30 -2.64 17.26
N PHE A 151 10.38 -2.06 16.47
CA PHE A 151 9.97 -0.67 16.67
C PHE A 151 9.35 -0.49 18.05
N THR A 152 9.61 0.64 18.72
CA THR A 152 8.96 0.93 20.00
C THR A 152 7.49 1.33 19.79
N GLU A 153 6.69 1.24 20.85
CA GLU A 153 5.29 1.69 20.82
C GLU A 153 5.16 3.18 20.48
N GLU A 154 6.02 4.02 21.06
CA GLU A 154 6.10 5.45 20.77
C GLU A 154 6.37 5.74 19.28
N GLN A 155 7.29 4.98 18.68
CA GLN A 155 7.59 5.08 17.26
C GLN A 155 6.40 4.62 16.40
N THR A 156 5.73 3.55 16.82
CA THR A 156 4.55 2.98 16.16
C THR A 156 3.36 3.95 16.18
N ASN A 157 3.25 4.77 17.23
CA ASN A 157 2.18 5.75 17.42
C ASN A 157 2.49 7.15 16.87
N ASN A 158 3.60 7.32 16.14
CA ASN A 158 3.95 8.59 15.53
C ASN A 158 3.59 8.61 14.03
N ALA A 159 2.61 9.43 13.65
CA ALA A 159 2.16 9.61 12.27
C ALA A 159 3.27 9.95 11.27
N ASN A 160 4.34 10.63 11.69
CA ASN A 160 5.44 11.02 10.82
C ASN A 160 6.37 9.84 10.51
N PHE A 161 6.52 8.87 11.42
CA PHE A 161 7.45 7.74 11.27
C PHE A 161 6.76 6.45 10.82
N ARG A 162 5.45 6.33 11.05
CA ARG A 162 4.71 5.10 10.77
C ARG A 162 4.78 4.64 9.30
N PRO A 163 4.65 5.51 8.29
CA PRO A 163 4.83 5.13 6.88
C PRO A 163 6.20 4.51 6.58
N ALA A 164 7.28 5.09 7.12
CA ALA A 164 8.63 4.56 6.93
C ALA A 164 8.84 3.18 7.60
N GLN A 165 8.21 2.95 8.75
CA GLN A 165 8.23 1.63 9.41
C GLN A 165 7.50 0.56 8.61
N ILE A 166 6.36 0.91 8.01
CA ILE A 166 5.64 0.02 7.09
C ILE A 166 6.50 -0.25 5.86
N ALA A 167 7.14 0.77 5.28
CA ALA A 167 8.04 0.64 4.15
C ALA A 167 9.20 -0.32 4.45
N LEU A 168 9.82 -0.17 5.62
CA LEU A 168 10.88 -1.07 6.08
C LEU A 168 10.35 -2.50 6.30
N THR A 169 9.22 -2.66 6.99
CA THR A 169 8.65 -3.97 7.30
C THR A 169 8.26 -4.73 6.05
N LEU A 170 7.53 -4.08 5.14
CA LEU A 170 7.09 -4.67 3.89
C LEU A 170 8.23 -4.81 2.90
N GLY A 171 9.18 -3.88 2.84
CA GLY A 171 10.33 -4.01 1.95
C GLY A 171 11.26 -5.17 2.36
N TRP A 172 11.35 -5.48 3.66
CA TRP A 172 11.97 -6.73 4.10
C TRP A 172 11.13 -7.96 3.75
N LYS A 173 9.80 -7.88 3.81
CA LYS A 173 8.92 -9.00 3.43
C LYS A 173 8.99 -9.29 1.92
N TYR A 174 9.12 -8.24 1.11
CA TYR A 174 9.06 -8.26 -0.36
C TYR A 174 10.40 -7.90 -0.98
N GLN A 175 11.48 -8.49 -0.46
CA GLN A 175 12.84 -8.33 -0.98
C GLN A 175 12.87 -8.50 -2.50
N GLY A 176 13.42 -7.50 -3.19
CA GLY A 176 13.60 -7.49 -4.64
C GLY A 176 12.32 -7.24 -5.44
N LYS A 177 11.16 -7.24 -4.77
CA LYS A 177 9.82 -7.16 -5.38
C LYS A 177 9.08 -5.87 -5.03
N GLY A 178 9.79 -4.85 -4.53
CA GLY A 178 9.17 -3.58 -4.11
C GLY A 178 8.26 -2.96 -5.17
N GLU A 179 8.68 -2.94 -6.44
CA GLU A 179 7.85 -2.38 -7.52
C GLU A 179 6.54 -3.16 -7.74
N GLN A 180 6.56 -4.49 -7.59
CA GLN A 180 5.39 -5.37 -7.76
C GLN A 180 4.38 -5.21 -6.62
N TYR A 181 4.85 -4.84 -5.43
CA TYR A 181 4.04 -4.72 -4.22
C TYR A 181 3.79 -3.25 -3.81
N ALA A 182 3.97 -2.30 -4.74
CA ALA A 182 3.77 -0.87 -4.48
C ALA A 182 2.32 -0.53 -4.08
N GLU A 183 1.34 -1.18 -4.71
CA GLU A 183 -0.07 -1.00 -4.37
C GLU A 183 -0.39 -1.53 -2.96
N GLU A 184 0.12 -2.71 -2.61
CA GLU A 184 -0.05 -3.27 -1.26
C GLU A 184 0.61 -2.40 -0.19
N PHE A 185 1.81 -1.88 -0.47
CA PHE A 185 2.46 -0.92 0.41
C PHE A 185 1.58 0.31 0.64
N LEU A 186 1.10 0.93 -0.43
CA LEU A 186 0.31 2.16 -0.32
C LEU A 186 -0.98 1.90 0.44
N ALA A 187 -1.69 0.81 0.13
CA ALA A 187 -2.91 0.45 0.83
C ALA A 187 -2.68 0.16 2.32
N THR A 188 -1.64 -0.62 2.65
CA THR A 188 -1.26 -0.89 4.04
C THR A 188 -0.90 0.39 4.80
N CYS A 189 -0.21 1.31 4.14
CA CYS A 189 0.11 2.61 4.72
C CYS A 189 -1.13 3.48 4.93
N LEU A 190 -2.06 3.49 3.97
CA LEU A 190 -3.31 4.25 4.10
C LEU A 190 -4.23 3.69 5.19
N ALA A 191 -4.05 2.43 5.61
CA ALA A 191 -4.74 1.85 6.77
C ALA A 191 -4.17 2.33 8.13
N ILE A 192 -3.14 3.19 8.16
CA ILE A 192 -2.70 3.80 9.42
C ILE A 192 -3.87 4.57 10.04
N PRO A 193 -4.17 4.37 11.35
CA PRO A 193 -5.28 5.03 12.02
C PRO A 193 -5.27 6.54 11.82
N LEU A 194 -6.41 7.08 11.37
CA LEU A 194 -6.53 8.49 11.02
C LEU A 194 -6.33 9.41 12.23
N ASN A 195 -6.67 8.96 13.44
CA ASN A 195 -6.49 9.70 14.68
C ASN A 195 -5.03 10.11 14.96
N LEU A 196 -4.03 9.42 14.37
CA LEU A 196 -2.63 9.83 14.46
C LEU A 196 -2.34 11.12 13.66
N TYR A 197 -3.19 11.45 12.68
CA TYR A 197 -3.04 12.61 11.79
C TYR A 197 -4.01 13.75 12.12
N VAL A 198 -5.05 13.49 12.91
CA VAL A 198 -6.02 14.51 13.33
C VAL A 198 -5.38 15.42 14.38
N THR A 199 -5.17 16.68 14.03
CA THR A 199 -4.76 17.73 14.96
C THR A 199 -5.95 18.63 15.24
N LYS A 200 -6.30 18.81 16.51
CA LYS A 200 -7.28 19.84 16.90
C LYS A 200 -6.69 21.20 16.59
N ASP A 201 -7.42 21.96 15.79
CA ASP A 201 -7.06 23.32 15.44
C ASP A 201 -7.17 24.21 16.68
N LYS A 202 -6.18 25.08 16.91
CA LYS A 202 -6.15 26.00 18.05
C LYS A 202 -5.83 27.40 17.54
N LEU A 203 -6.45 28.40 18.17
CA LEU A 203 -6.14 29.82 17.97
C LEU A 203 -4.78 30.16 18.58
#